data_AF-A0A527YRI3-F1
#
_entry.id   AF-A0A527YRI3-F1
#
_cell.length_a   1.000
_cell.length_b   1.000
_cell.length_c   1.000
_cell.angle_alpha   90.00
_cell.angle_beta   90.00
_cell.angle_gamma   90.00
#
_symmetry.space_group_name_H-M   'P 1'
#
loop_
_entity.id
_entity.type
_entity.pdbx_description
1 polymer ?
#
loop_
_entity_poly.entity_id
_entity_poly.type
_entity_poly.pdbx_seq_one_letter_code
_entity_poly.pdbx_strand_id
1 'polypeptide(L)'
;ITEIRAFIDKNSKGCIVKPLQGSGGKNVFHIAKPTDSNLNQIFEAASGAGYLIAQVYIPEAKAGDVRLFLMNGLPLARDGNYAAFRRVPAKGDVRSNIHAAGTARKVKV
;
A
#
# COMPACT_ATOMS: atom_id res chain seq x y z
N ILE A 1 -5.15 16.65 11.33
CA ILE A 1 -5.88 15.79 10.36
C ILE A 1 -6.58 16.56 9.22
N THR A 2 -6.80 17.87 9.31
CA THR A 2 -7.55 18.66 8.31
C THR A 2 -7.07 18.48 6.87
N GLU A 3 -5.75 18.50 6.64
CA GLU A 3 -5.16 18.29 5.31
C GLU A 3 -5.47 16.90 4.73
N ILE A 4 -5.43 15.86 5.57
CA ILE A 4 -5.80 14.49 5.17
C ILE A 4 -7.28 14.42 4.79
N ARG A 5 -8.17 15.07 5.56
CA ARG A 5 -9.60 15.14 5.23
C ARG A 5 -9.82 15.81 3.86
N ALA A 6 -9.19 16.96 3.64
CA ALA A 6 -9.26 17.68 2.37
C ALA A 6 -8.68 16.87 1.20
N PHE A 7 -7.61 16.11 1.44
CA PHE A 7 -7.04 15.23 0.42
C PHE A 7 -7.97 14.07 0.08
N ILE A 8 -8.61 13.43 1.08
CA ILE A 8 -9.59 12.36 0.86
C ILE A 8 -10.81 12.88 0.08
N ASP A 9 -11.32 14.06 0.44
CA ASP A 9 -12.48 14.68 -0.21
C ASP A 9 -12.26 14.91 -1.73
N LYS A 10 -11.03 15.29 -2.11
CA LYS A 10 -10.64 15.47 -3.52
C LYS A 10 -10.52 14.17 -4.32
N ASN A 11 -10.53 13.01 -3.68
CA ASN A 11 -10.29 11.71 -4.31
C ASN A 11 -11.49 10.79 -4.15
N SER A 12 -12.33 10.71 -5.18
CA SER A 12 -13.61 9.98 -5.15
C SER A 12 -13.49 8.47 -4.86
N LYS A 13 -12.32 7.86 -5.14
CA LYS A 13 -12.03 6.45 -4.84
C LYS A 13 -11.47 6.24 -3.42
N GLY A 14 -11.34 7.32 -2.65
CA GLY A 14 -10.70 7.34 -1.35
C GLY A 14 -9.17 7.37 -1.42
N CYS A 15 -8.56 7.25 -0.25
CA CYS A 15 -7.12 7.30 -0.08
C CYS A 15 -6.63 6.17 0.82
N ILE A 16 -5.35 5.81 0.66
CA ILE A 16 -4.63 5.06 1.67
C ILE A 16 -3.94 6.04 2.61
N VAL A 17 -4.12 5.84 3.93
CA VAL A 17 -3.37 6.54 4.97
C VAL A 17 -2.44 5.55 5.65
N LYS A 18 -1.16 5.93 5.79
CA LYS A 18 -0.12 5.07 6.38
C LYS A 18 0.95 5.92 7.09
N PRO A 19 1.65 5.39 8.11
CA PRO A 19 2.81 6.04 8.67
C PRO A 19 3.94 6.23 7.65
N LEU A 20 4.75 7.27 7.84
CA LEU A 20 5.99 7.48 7.10
C LEU A 20 7.01 6.37 7.39
N GLN A 21 7.12 5.98 8.67
CA GLN A 21 8.04 4.95 9.13
C GLN A 21 7.29 3.64 9.42
N GLY A 22 7.85 2.53 8.93
CA GLY A 22 7.33 1.20 9.18
C GLY A 22 7.59 0.22 8.05
N SER A 23 7.42 -1.07 8.33
CA SER A 23 7.48 -2.14 7.34
C SER A 23 6.29 -3.08 7.52
N GLY A 24 6.02 -3.90 6.50
CA GLY A 24 5.03 -4.96 6.62
C GLY A 24 3.55 -4.54 6.50
N GLY A 25 3.23 -3.28 6.20
CA GLY A 25 1.83 -2.88 6.05
C GLY A 25 1.04 -2.78 7.36
N LYS A 26 1.76 -2.63 8.49
CA LYS A 26 1.15 -2.19 9.75
C LYS A 26 0.60 -0.77 9.58
N ASN A 27 -0.58 -0.52 10.16
CA ASN A 27 -1.25 0.78 10.15
C ASN A 27 -1.47 1.36 8.74
N VAL A 28 -1.73 0.50 7.75
CA VAL A 28 -2.12 0.91 6.39
C VAL A 28 -3.63 0.77 6.27
N PHE A 29 -4.33 1.90 6.07
CA PHE A 29 -5.79 1.95 6.05
C PHE A 29 -6.29 2.51 4.74
N HIS A 30 -7.32 1.89 4.17
CA HIS A 30 -8.11 2.48 3.08
C HIS A 30 -9.26 3.29 3.68
N ILE A 31 -9.34 4.57 3.32
CA ILE A 31 -10.37 5.49 3.79
C ILE A 31 -11.13 5.97 2.57
N ALA A 32 -12.40 5.58 2.48
CA ALA A 32 -13.23 5.84 1.31
C ALA A 32 -13.73 7.29 1.23
N LYS A 33 -14.00 7.92 2.38
CA LYS A 33 -14.62 9.25 2.48
C LYS A 33 -14.06 10.04 3.67
N PRO A 34 -14.07 11.38 3.63
CA PRO A 34 -13.64 12.18 4.79
C PRO A 34 -14.60 12.03 5.98
N THR A 35 -15.84 11.60 5.75
CA THR A 35 -16.85 11.38 6.80
C THR A 35 -16.80 9.98 7.43
N ASP A 36 -15.76 9.19 7.14
CA ASP A 36 -15.59 7.89 7.77
C ASP A 36 -15.54 8.04 9.29
N SER A 37 -16.40 7.30 10.00
CA SER A 37 -16.56 7.39 11.45
C SER A 37 -15.27 7.04 12.19
N ASN A 38 -14.39 6.26 11.56
CA ASN A 38 -13.15 5.78 12.16
C ASN A 38 -11.94 6.65 11.80
N LEU A 39 -12.10 7.71 10.99
CA LEU A 39 -10.98 8.49 10.48
C LEU A 39 -10.12 9.11 11.59
N ASN A 40 -10.74 9.59 12.67
CA ASN A 40 -10.00 10.17 13.79
C ASN A 40 -9.18 9.11 14.53
N GLN A 41 -9.76 7.94 14.80
CA GLN A 41 -9.09 6.82 15.47
C GLN A 41 -7.97 6.23 14.59
N ILE A 42 -8.19 6.12 13.28
CA ILE A 42 -7.17 5.71 12.31
C ILE A 42 -5.99 6.69 12.34
N PHE A 43 -6.28 7.98 12.36
CA PHE A 43 -5.24 9.00 12.44
C PHE A 43 -4.45 8.88 13.74
N GLU A 44 -5.10 8.80 14.89
CA GLU A 44 -4.43 8.64 16.20
C GLU A 44 -3.56 7.38 16.25
N ALA A 45 -4.08 6.24 15.80
CA ALA A 45 -3.37 4.97 15.79
C ALA A 45 -2.16 4.99 14.83
N ALA A 46 -2.28 5.65 13.68
CA ALA A 46 -1.20 5.73 12.72
C ALA A 46 -0.16 6.79 13.08
N SER A 47 -0.58 7.94 13.65
CA SER A 47 0.29 9.09 13.90
C SER A 47 1.21 8.91 15.10
N GLY A 48 0.98 7.90 15.94
CA GLY A 48 1.88 7.58 17.06
C GLY A 48 3.32 7.29 16.61
N ALA A 49 3.53 6.93 15.34
CA ALA A 49 4.85 6.73 14.73
C ALA A 49 5.43 7.99 14.05
N GLY A 50 4.78 9.15 14.18
CA GLY A 50 5.18 10.42 13.58
C GLY A 50 4.35 10.81 12.37
N TYR A 51 5.00 11.31 11.32
CA TYR A 51 4.32 11.80 10.12
C TYR A 51 3.52 10.70 9.40
N LEU A 52 2.44 11.11 8.75
CA LEU A 52 1.58 10.26 7.93
C LEU A 52 1.71 10.61 6.45
N ILE A 53 1.48 9.61 5.61
CA ILE A 53 1.35 9.73 4.17
C ILE A 53 -0.11 9.44 3.82
N ALA A 54 -0.73 10.35 3.06
CA ALA A 54 -1.98 10.10 2.35
C ALA A 54 -1.68 9.93 0.86
N GLN A 55 -2.15 8.85 0.26
CA GLN A 55 -1.95 8.54 -1.17
C GLN A 55 -3.28 8.13 -1.80
N VAL A 56 -3.47 8.41 -3.10
CA VAL A 56 -4.69 8.01 -3.83
C VAL A 56 -4.86 6.50 -3.79
N TYR A 57 -6.09 6.03 -3.57
CA TYR A 57 -6.39 4.60 -3.68
C TYR A 57 -6.44 4.16 -5.14
N ILE A 58 -5.70 3.09 -5.45
CA ILE A 58 -5.63 2.49 -6.79
C ILE A 58 -6.38 1.14 -6.73
N PRO A 59 -7.59 1.03 -7.30
CA PRO A 59 -8.38 -0.21 -7.25
C PRO A 59 -7.64 -1.44 -7.79
N GLU A 60 -6.78 -1.23 -8.78
CA GLU A 60 -5.95 -2.24 -9.43
C GLU A 60 -4.95 -2.88 -8.47
N ALA A 61 -4.64 -2.23 -7.34
CA ALA A 61 -3.79 -2.78 -6.29
C ALA A 61 -4.36 -4.07 -5.66
N LYS A 62 -5.66 -4.35 -5.82
CA LYS A 62 -6.28 -5.63 -5.44
C LYS A 62 -5.69 -6.82 -6.21
N ALA A 63 -5.18 -6.59 -7.42
CA ALA A 63 -4.46 -7.59 -8.20
C ALA A 63 -3.04 -7.85 -7.67
N GLY A 64 -2.65 -7.19 -6.57
CA GLY A 64 -1.33 -7.25 -6.02
C GLY A 64 -0.36 -6.27 -6.65
N ASP A 65 0.84 -6.22 -6.08
CA ASP A 65 1.92 -5.37 -6.56
C ASP A 65 3.08 -6.20 -7.11
N VAL A 66 3.91 -5.57 -7.94
CA VAL A 66 5.11 -6.19 -8.50
C VAL A 66 6.32 -5.83 -7.67
N ARG A 67 7.03 -6.83 -7.17
CA ARG A 67 8.35 -6.67 -6.57
C ARG A 67 9.39 -6.92 -7.66
N LEU A 68 10.07 -5.86 -8.10
CA LEU A 68 11.21 -5.92 -9.01
C LEU A 68 12.50 -5.67 -8.22
N PHE A 69 13.52 -6.52 -8.40
CA PHE A 69 14.80 -6.36 -7.74
C PHE A 69 15.79 -5.59 -8.60
N LEU A 70 16.59 -4.76 -7.96
CA LEU A 70 17.69 -4.03 -8.58
C LEU A 70 19.00 -4.46 -7.93
N MET A 71 20.08 -4.51 -8.72
CA MET A 71 21.45 -4.73 -8.28
C MET A 71 22.28 -3.53 -8.76
N ASN A 72 22.85 -2.77 -7.83
CA ASN A 72 23.60 -1.53 -8.13
C ASN A 72 22.84 -0.54 -9.03
N GLY A 73 21.54 -0.39 -8.80
CA GLY A 73 20.68 0.54 -9.57
C GLY A 73 20.15 0.00 -10.90
N LEU A 74 20.57 -1.19 -11.33
CA LEU A 74 20.09 -1.83 -12.57
C LEU A 74 19.07 -2.93 -12.26
N PRO A 75 18.01 -3.11 -13.07
CA PRO A 75 17.09 -4.24 -12.91
C PRO A 75 17.85 -5.57 -12.94
N LEU A 76 17.74 -6.34 -11.87
CA LEU A 76 18.39 -7.65 -11.78
C LEU A 76 17.73 -8.60 -12.77
N ALA A 77 18.52 -9.21 -13.64
CA ALA A 77 18.06 -10.18 -14.63
C ALA A 77 19.04 -11.35 -14.72
N ARG A 78 18.51 -12.52 -15.11
CA ARG A 78 19.29 -13.72 -15.43
C ARG A 78 18.65 -14.45 -16.61
N ASP A 79 19.45 -14.83 -17.59
CA ASP A 79 19.00 -15.57 -18.78
C ASP A 79 17.80 -14.90 -19.48
N GLY A 80 17.84 -13.57 -19.63
CA GLY A 80 16.78 -12.77 -20.24
C GLY A 80 15.52 -12.57 -19.38
N ASN A 81 15.49 -13.06 -18.15
CA ASN A 81 14.34 -12.92 -17.25
C ASN A 81 14.66 -11.95 -16.11
N TYR A 82 13.80 -10.96 -15.89
CA TYR A 82 13.91 -10.07 -14.72
C TYR A 82 13.58 -10.82 -13.43
N ALA A 83 14.37 -10.55 -12.38
CA ALA A 83 14.08 -10.99 -11.02
C ALA A 83 12.91 -10.16 -10.48
N ALA A 84 11.70 -10.67 -10.73
CA ALA A 84 10.48 -10.06 -10.25
C ALA A 84 9.41 -11.11 -9.94
N PHE A 85 8.52 -10.77 -9.00
CA PHE A 85 7.31 -11.55 -8.75
C PHE A 85 6.16 -10.62 -8.36
N ARG A 86 4.94 -11.07 -8.65
CA ARG A 86 3.73 -10.41 -8.18
C ARG A 86 3.39 -10.94 -6.80
N ARG A 87 3.15 -10.01 -5.88
CA ARG A 87 2.67 -10.29 -4.52
C ARG A 87 1.16 -10.11 -4.53
N VAL A 88 0.41 -11.19 -4.33
CA VAL A 88 -1.06 -11.15 -4.35
C VAL A 88 -1.58 -11.21 -2.91
N PRO A 89 -2.44 -10.25 -2.48
CA PRO A 89 -3.07 -10.28 -1.17
C PRO A 89 -3.85 -11.57 -0.91
N ALA A 90 -4.00 -11.94 0.36
CA ALA A 90 -4.96 -12.96 0.75
C ALA A 90 -6.40 -12.49 0.48
N LYS A 91 -7.34 -13.43 0.28
CA LYS A 91 -8.74 -13.10 0.02
C LYS A 91 -9.31 -12.26 1.18
N GLY A 92 -9.75 -11.04 0.89
CA GLY A 92 -10.32 -10.12 1.88
C GLY A 92 -9.33 -9.15 2.54
N ASP A 93 -8.02 -9.27 2.25
CA ASP A 93 -7.01 -8.29 2.69
C ASP A 93 -6.61 -7.37 1.51
N VAL A 94 -6.38 -6.09 1.81
CA VAL A 94 -5.88 -5.10 0.84
C VAL A 94 -4.35 -5.13 0.75
N ARG A 95 -3.68 -5.79 1.71
CA ARG A 95 -2.22 -5.82 1.84
C ARG A 95 -1.63 -7.04 1.12
N SER A 96 -0.71 -6.77 0.19
CA SER A 96 -0.03 -7.80 -0.60
C SER A 96 1.19 -8.43 0.08
N ASN A 97 1.54 -8.01 1.29
CA ASN A 97 2.82 -8.42 1.87
C ASN A 97 2.84 -9.93 2.17
N ILE A 98 3.90 -10.63 1.74
CA ILE A 98 4.02 -12.09 1.88
C ILE A 98 3.94 -12.55 3.35
N HIS A 99 4.56 -11.82 4.28
CA HIS A 99 4.46 -12.12 5.72
C HIS A 99 3.03 -11.99 6.29
N ALA A 100 2.09 -11.39 5.56
CA ALA A 100 0.67 -11.30 5.89
C ALA A 100 -0.18 -12.25 5.00
N ALA A 101 0.32 -13.47 4.78
CA ALA A 101 -0.31 -14.51 3.96
C ALA A 101 -0.48 -14.20 2.46
N GLY A 102 0.23 -13.19 1.94
CA GLY A 102 0.29 -12.93 0.50
C GLY A 102 1.01 -14.06 -0.25
N THR A 103 0.56 -14.37 -1.47
CA THR A 103 1.19 -15.41 -2.32
C THR A 103 2.07 -14.80 -3.40
N ALA A 104 3.17 -15.48 -3.75
CA ALA A 104 4.01 -15.12 -4.87
C ALA A 104 3.47 -15.75 -6.16
N ARG A 105 3.28 -14.93 -7.20
CA ARG A 105 2.91 -15.38 -8.54
C ARG A 105 3.90 -14.89 -9.58
N LYS A 106 4.07 -15.69 -10.65
CA LYS A 106 4.84 -15.28 -11.83
C LYS A 106 4.24 -14.01 -12.41
N VAL A 107 5.10 -13.08 -12.82
CA VAL A 107 4.70 -11.81 -13.41
C VAL A 107 5.45 -11.60 -14.72
N LYS A 108 4.78 -10.98 -15.70
CA LYS A 108 5.43 -10.43 -16.88
C LYS A 108 5.76 -8.98 -16.58
N VAL A 109 7.04 -8.63 -16.62
CA VAL A 109 7.57 -7.27 -16.46
C VAL A 109 7.84 -6.69 -17.83
#